data_AF-A0AAP0VL97-F1
#
_entry.id   AF-A0AAP0VL97-F1
#
_cell.length_a   1.000
_cell.length_b   1.000
_cell.length_c   1.000
_cell.angle_alpha   90.00
_cell.angle_beta   90.00
_cell.angle_gamma   90.00
#
_symmetry.space_group_name_H-M   'P 1'
#
loop_
_entity.id
_entity.type
_entity.pdbx_description
1 polymer ?
#
loop_
_entity_poly.entity_id
_entity_poly.type
_entity_poly.pdbx_seq_one_letter_code
_entity_poly.pdbx_strand_id
1 'polypeptide(L)'
;MRYEKDILLLLIEAGEKGLSVGKISRHIFNTHNSFFLPLDVEEVHQEVQQCLIKMSKRADSMLGKVKKGVYCINTENQQVKQLRLKFLDEQNETKEVSPQADLSLNLFE
;
A
#
# COMPACT_ATOMS: atom_id res chain seq x y z
N MET A 1 9.89 6.93 -6.14
CA MET A 1 10.50 6.88 -4.78
C MET A 1 10.34 5.45 -4.24
N ARG A 2 11.22 4.96 -3.34
CA ARG A 2 11.22 3.54 -2.90
C ARG A 2 9.86 3.06 -2.40
N TYR A 3 9.18 3.85 -1.59
CA TYR A 3 7.91 3.47 -0.94
C TYR A 3 6.65 4.01 -1.63
N GLU A 4 6.77 4.56 -2.84
CA GLU A 4 5.66 5.28 -3.50
C GLU A 4 4.42 4.40 -3.74
N LYS A 5 4.64 3.16 -4.18
CA LYS A 5 3.57 2.20 -4.44
C LYS A 5 2.88 1.76 -3.15
N ASP A 6 3.66 1.43 -2.12
CA ASP A 6 3.14 0.99 -0.82
C ASP A 6 2.35 2.10 -0.12
N ILE A 7 2.84 3.34 -0.20
CA ILE A 7 2.12 4.53 0.31
C ILE A 7 0.79 4.69 -0.41
N LEU A 8 0.76 4.56 -1.75
CA LEU A 8 -0.48 4.66 -2.51
C LEU A 8 -1.46 3.56 -2.13
N LEU A 9 -1.01 2.31 -2.04
CA LEU A 9 -1.84 1.18 -1.68
C LEU A 9 -2.45 1.36 -0.28
N LEU A 10 -1.61 1.74 0.70
CA LEU A 10 -2.05 2.01 2.06
C LEU A 10 -3.07 3.14 2.13
N LEU A 11 -2.90 4.22 1.35
CA LEU A 11 -3.86 5.32 1.29
C LEU A 11 -5.14 4.96 0.55
N ILE A 12 -5.06 4.07 -0.44
CA ILE A 12 -6.22 3.53 -1.16
C ILE A 12 -7.10 2.72 -0.20
N GLU A 13 -6.47 1.87 0.62
CA GLU A 13 -7.13 1.06 1.65
C GLU A 13 -7.72 1.92 2.78
N ALA A 14 -7.00 2.96 3.19
CA ALA A 14 -7.46 3.93 4.19
C ALA A 14 -8.69 4.75 3.75
N GLY A 15 -8.82 4.97 2.44
CA GLY A 15 -9.90 5.75 1.83
C GLY A 15 -9.93 7.21 2.31
N GLU A 16 -11.14 7.74 2.48
CA GLU A 16 -11.38 9.16 2.79
C GLU A 16 -10.96 9.58 4.19
N LYS A 17 -10.90 8.63 5.14
CA LYS A 17 -10.47 8.90 6.52
C LYS A 17 -9.02 9.38 6.58
N GLY A 18 -8.20 8.96 5.60
CA GLY A 18 -6.79 9.28 5.51
C GLY A 18 -5.95 8.70 6.65
N LEU A 19 -4.64 8.80 6.52
CA LEU A 19 -3.67 8.37 7.53
C LEU A 19 -2.68 9.47 7.87
N SER A 20 -2.28 9.52 9.14
CA SER A 20 -1.20 10.40 9.62
C SER A 20 0.16 9.90 9.13
N VAL A 21 1.10 10.81 8.84
CA VAL A 21 2.47 10.45 8.40
C VAL A 21 3.12 9.41 9.33
N GLY A 22 3.01 9.56 10.65
CA GLY A 22 3.59 8.60 11.59
C GLY A 22 3.04 7.16 11.44
N LYS A 23 1.74 7.00 11.14
CA LYS A 23 1.14 5.69 10.88
C LYS A 23 1.63 5.10 9.56
N ILE A 24 1.76 5.94 8.53
CA ILE A 24 2.28 5.54 7.22
C ILE A 24 3.73 5.08 7.35
N SER A 25 4.58 5.88 8.00
CA SER A 25 5.99 5.54 8.24
C SER A 25 6.14 4.26 9.06
N ARG A 26 5.30 4.06 10.09
CA ARG A 26 5.33 2.83 10.89
C ARG A 26 4.91 1.60 10.10
N HIS A 27 3.89 1.71 9.26
CA HIS A 27 3.48 0.62 8.39
C HIS A 27 4.62 0.24 7.44
N ILE A 28 5.21 1.23 6.77
CA ILE A 28 6.32 1.01 5.82
C ILE A 28 7.55 0.43 6.52
N PHE A 29 7.89 0.95 7.70
CA PHE A 29 8.95 0.39 8.52
C PHE A 29 8.67 -1.08 8.84
N ASN A 30 7.48 -1.41 9.32
CA ASN A 30 7.13 -2.80 9.65
C ASN A 30 7.13 -3.72 8.41
N THR A 31 6.80 -3.20 7.23
CA THR A 31 6.77 -3.97 5.97
C THR A 31 8.18 -4.24 5.44
N HIS A 32 9.09 -3.27 5.53
CA HIS A 32 10.42 -3.35 4.89
C HIS A 32 11.56 -3.69 5.87
N ASN A 33 11.37 -3.45 7.16
CA ASN A 33 12.36 -3.81 8.18
C ASN A 33 12.39 -5.33 8.36
N SER A 34 13.54 -5.93 8.06
CA SER A 34 13.72 -7.39 8.17
C SER A 34 15.03 -7.69 8.88
N PHE A 35 15.18 -8.95 9.33
CA PHE A 35 16.38 -9.39 10.02
C PHE A 35 17.67 -9.18 9.20
N PHE A 36 17.59 -9.36 7.87
CA PHE A 36 18.74 -9.23 6.97
C PHE A 36 18.96 -7.80 6.44
N LEU A 37 17.94 -6.94 6.57
CA LEU A 37 17.98 -5.55 6.14
C LEU A 37 17.35 -4.68 7.23
N PRO A 38 18.09 -4.39 8.32
CA PRO A 38 17.62 -3.50 9.35
C PRO A 38 17.52 -2.09 8.78
N LEU A 39 16.38 -1.45 9.02
CA LEU A 39 16.14 -0.06 8.66
C LEU A 39 16.17 0.81 9.90
N ASP A 40 16.52 2.08 9.73
CA ASP A 40 16.32 3.09 10.75
C ASP A 40 14.91 3.70 10.62
N VAL A 41 14.22 3.79 11.75
CA VAL A 41 12.88 4.38 11.85
C VAL A 41 12.91 5.85 11.46
N GLU A 42 13.96 6.58 11.82
CA GLU A 42 14.08 8.01 11.51
C GLU A 42 14.29 8.25 10.02
N GLU A 43 15.18 7.48 9.39
CA GLU A 43 15.42 7.54 7.94
C GLU A 43 14.16 7.21 7.15
N VAL A 44 13.46 6.13 7.51
CA VAL A 44 12.18 5.77 6.87
C VAL A 44 11.14 6.88 7.05
N HIS A 45 11.05 7.49 8.23
CA HIS A 45 10.12 8.57 8.46
C HIS A 45 10.41 9.80 7.57
N GLN A 46 11.68 10.18 7.45
CA GLN A 46 12.10 11.29 6.59
C GLN A 46 11.83 11.01 5.11
N GLU A 47 12.17 9.81 4.62
CA GLU A 47 11.91 9.42 3.23
C GLU A 47 10.41 9.44 2.92
N VAL A 48 9.58 8.88 3.81
CA VAL A 48 8.12 8.86 3.65
C VAL A 48 7.55 10.28 3.62
N GLN A 49 8.02 11.16 4.51
CA GLN A 49 7.60 12.56 4.52
C GLN A 49 7.95 13.26 3.21
N GLN A 50 9.19 13.09 2.71
CA GLN A 50 9.61 13.67 1.45
C GLN A 50 8.79 13.12 0.27
N CYS A 51 8.50 11.82 0.28
CA CYS A 51 7.68 11.16 -0.73
C CYS A 51 6.26 11.76 -0.76
N LEU A 52 5.61 11.84 0.39
CA LEU A 52 4.26 12.43 0.52
C LEU A 52 4.23 13.89 0.07
N ILE A 53 5.26 14.68 0.41
CA ILE A 53 5.36 16.07 -0.05
C ILE A 53 5.47 16.12 -1.58
N LYS A 54 6.38 15.33 -2.18
CA LYS A 54 6.60 15.28 -3.63
C LYS A 54 5.35 14.86 -4.38
N MET A 55 4.66 13.81 -3.91
CA MET A 55 3.44 13.33 -4.53
C MET A 55 2.27 14.31 -4.37
N SER A 56 2.18 15.02 -3.24
CA SER A 56 1.16 16.06 -3.03
C SER A 56 1.35 17.32 -3.89
N LYS A 57 2.58 17.57 -4.38
CA LYS A 57 2.91 18.72 -5.22
C LYS A 57 2.76 18.45 -6.72
N ARG A 58 2.53 17.20 -7.14
CA ARG A 58 2.31 16.87 -8.56
C ARG A 58 0.96 17.44 -9.02
N ALA A 59 0.90 17.93 -10.26
CA ALA A 59 -0.29 18.56 -10.83
C ALA A 59 -1.52 17.61 -10.86
N ASP A 60 -1.30 16.33 -11.16
CA ASP A 60 -2.32 15.27 -11.09
C ASP A 60 -2.33 14.60 -9.71
N SER A 61 -2.30 15.38 -8.62
CA SER A 61 -2.11 14.77 -7.30
C SER A 61 -3.27 13.82 -6.96
N MET A 62 -2.93 12.54 -6.96
CA MET A 62 -3.78 11.47 -6.45
C MET A 62 -3.94 11.54 -4.93
N LEU A 63 -3.18 12.41 -4.24
CA LEU A 63 -3.26 12.61 -2.80
C LEU A 63 -4.05 13.87 -2.47
N GLY A 64 -4.99 13.74 -1.55
CA GLY A 64 -5.59 14.83 -0.81
C GLY A 64 -4.89 15.06 0.54
N LYS A 65 -5.08 16.26 1.09
CA LYS A 65 -4.73 16.57 2.48
C LYS A 65 -6.03 16.82 3.24
N VAL A 66 -6.31 16.00 4.25
CA VAL A 66 -7.49 16.18 5.11
C VAL A 66 -7.18 17.22 6.19
N LYS A 67 -6.02 17.06 6.85
CA LYS A 67 -5.52 17.93 7.92
C LYS A 67 -3.99 18.02 7.85
N LYS A 68 -3.39 18.94 8.59
CA LYS A 68 -1.91 19.05 8.68
C LYS A 68 -1.33 17.71 9.15
N GLY A 69 -0.52 17.07 8.32
CA GLY A 69 0.11 15.77 8.61
C GLY A 69 -0.79 14.54 8.39
N VAL A 70 -2.00 14.71 7.84
CA VAL A 70 -2.91 13.60 7.49
C VAL A 70 -3.21 13.63 6.00
N TYR A 71 -2.81 12.55 5.31
CA TYR A 71 -2.94 12.39 3.86
C TYR A 71 -4.05 11.39 3.56
N CYS A 72 -4.84 11.66 2.53
CA CYS A 72 -5.85 10.74 2.00
C CYS A 72 -5.63 10.53 0.51
N ILE A 73 -6.24 9.48 -0.04
CA ILE A 73 -6.33 9.33 -1.48
C ILE A 73 -7.48 10.21 -2.00
N ASN A 74 -7.26 10.90 -3.11
CA ASN A 74 -8.30 11.66 -3.80
C ASN A 74 -9.14 10.69 -4.65
N THR A 75 -10.24 10.20 -4.08
CA THR A 75 -11.17 9.26 -4.73
C THR A 75 -11.86 9.84 -5.97
N GLU A 76 -11.88 11.16 -6.14
CA GLU A 76 -12.45 11.80 -7.33
C GLU A 76 -11.53 11.74 -8.55
N ASN A 77 -10.24 11.44 -8.35
CA ASN A 77 -9.29 11.32 -9.46
C ASN A 77 -9.54 10.01 -10.25
N GLN A 78 -9.71 10.12 -11.57
CA GLN A 78 -9.94 8.97 -12.46
C GLN A 78 -8.81 7.93 -12.42
N GLN A 79 -7.56 8.35 -12.22
CA GLN A 79 -6.42 7.42 -12.11
C GLN A 79 -6.49 6.57 -10.83
N VAL A 80 -6.98 7.15 -9.73
CA VAL A 80 -7.20 6.43 -8.46
C VAL A 80 -8.31 5.39 -8.63
N LYS A 81 -9.40 5.76 -9.33
CA LYS A 81 -10.50 4.82 -9.63
C LYS A 81 -10.00 3.63 -10.45
N GLN A 82 -9.19 3.86 -11.49
CA GLN A 82 -8.60 2.78 -12.30
C GLN A 82 -7.65 1.88 -11.50
N LEU A 83 -6.80 2.46 -10.64
CA LEU A 83 -5.89 1.67 -9.80
C LEU A 83 -6.66 0.81 -8.79
N ARG A 84 -7.69 1.36 -8.15
CA ARG A 84 -8.58 0.58 -7.27
C ARG A 84 -9.18 -0.63 -7.99
N LEU A 85 -9.66 -0.47 -9.22
CA LEU A 85 -10.21 -1.57 -10.00
C LEU A 85 -9.17 -2.66 -10.26
N LYS A 86 -7.96 -2.30 -10.69
CA LYS A 86 -6.86 -3.25 -10.91
C LYS A 86 -6.51 -4.04 -9.64
N PHE A 87 -6.47 -3.38 -8.47
CA PHE A 87 -6.19 -4.05 -7.20
C PHE A 87 -7.35 -4.92 -6.69
N LEU A 88 -8.59 -4.63 -7.07
CA LEU A 88 -9.72 -5.53 -6.81
C LEU A 88 -9.63 -6.79 -7.68
N ASP A 89 -9.23 -6.64 -8.95
CA ASP A 89 -9.09 -7.78 -9.87
C ASP A 89 -7.96 -8.72 -9.42
N GLU A 90 -6.79 -8.18 -9.03
CA GLU A 90 -5.68 -8.98 -8.48
C GLU A 90 -6.08 -9.80 -7.24
N GLN A 91 -6.96 -9.28 -6.38
CA GLN A 91 -7.46 -9.99 -5.20
C GLN A 91 -8.49 -11.08 -5.52
N ASN A 92 -9.20 -10.97 -6.65
CA ASN A 92 -10.14 -11.99 -7.09
C ASN A 92 -9.41 -13.16 -7.78
N GLU A 93 -8.30 -12.89 -8.47
CA GLU A 93 -7.47 -13.94 -9.07
C GLU A 93 -6.82 -14.88 -8.04
N THR A 94 -6.62 -14.44 -6.79
CA THR A 94 -6.03 -15.29 -5.74
C THR A 94 -7.04 -16.21 -5.04
N LYS A 95 -8.36 -16.00 -5.23
CA LYS A 95 -9.40 -16.68 -4.43
C LYS A 95 -10.03 -17.91 -5.10
N GLU A 96 -9.64 -18.23 -6.32
CA GLU A 96 -10.18 -19.36 -7.08
C GLU A 96 -9.11 -20.47 -7.24
N VAL A 97 -8.56 -20.97 -6.13
CA VAL A 97 -7.97 -22.31 -6.13
C VAL A 97 -8.97 -23.20 -5.40
N SER A 98 -9.90 -23.79 -6.16
CA SER A 98 -10.67 -24.93 -5.68
C SER A 98 -9.70 -25.96 -5.08
N PRO A 99 -10.05 -26.66 -3.99
CA PRO A 99 -9.18 -27.68 -3.43
C PRO A 99 -8.89 -28.70 -4.53
N GLN A 100 -7.66 -28.67 -5.04
CA GLN A 100 -7.19 -29.64 -6.01
C GLN A 100 -7.33 -31.00 -5.34
N ALA A 101 -8.18 -31.86 -5.90
CA ALA A 101 -8.36 -33.21 -5.40
C ALA A 101 -6.99 -33.90 -5.34
N ASP A 102 -6.63 -34.41 -4.18
CA ASP A 102 -5.38 -35.14 -3.99
C ASP A 102 -5.43 -36.41 -4.84
N LEU A 103 -4.63 -36.43 -5.91
CA LEU A 103 -4.48 -37.57 -6.82
C LEU A 103 -3.32 -38.48 -6.42
N SER A 104 -2.73 -38.29 -5.23
CA SER A 104 -1.70 -39.22 -4.75
C SER A 104 -2.29 -40.60 -4.51
N LEU A 105 -1.58 -41.63 -4.99
CA LEU A 105 -1.92 -43.03 -4.73
C LEU A 105 -1.61 -43.36 -3.27
N ASN A 106 -2.57 -43.98 -2.59
CA ASN A 106 -2.39 -44.47 -1.23
C ASN A 106 -1.28 -45.53 -1.20
N LEU A 107 -0.16 -45.18 -0.57
CA LEU A 107 1.07 -45.98 -0.50
C LEU A 107 1.04 -47.12 0.53
N PHE A 108 -0.14 -47.40 1.11
CA PHE A 108 -0.31 -48.38 2.18
C PHE A 108 -1.38 -49.43 1.89
N GLU A 109 -1.71 -49.67 0.61
CA GLU A 109 -2.32 -50.95 0.20
C GLU A 109 -1.25 -52.01 -0.07
#